data_AF-A0A368G785-F1
#
_entry.id   AF-A0A368G785-F1
#
_cell.length_a   1.000
_cell.length_b   1.000
_cell.length_c   1.000
_cell.angle_alpha   90.00
_cell.angle_beta   90.00
_cell.angle_gamma   90.00
#
_symmetry.space_group_name_H-M   'P 1'
#
loop_
_entity.id
_entity.type
_entity.pdbx_description
1 polymer ?
#
loop_
_entity_poly.entity_id
_entity_poly.type
_entity_poly.pdbx_seq_one_letter_code
_entity_poly.pdbx_strand_id
1 'polypeptide(L)'
;MMGMYGQNDGSSIKGVDYPDVQGWPVGYVPIAVHTVDHDTDHTLVPHAPCDRHDWLWGMAKQSGEVKDFLNSSDVRNLFKKLSTNCKEDIHVDNLWIVRDALMIEQLHKNESLRQKNSWFSDDLFREITEINNRIQLYNNGIYAKRIIMNNLDIGLELQKIRGGWMFNDINMHMNIKLDCLNNKHLSKCRWVNGLKYYVYSAVSAEPVPYLFLFQNFNEI
;
A
#
# COMPACT_ATOMS: atom_id res chain seq x y z
N MET A 1 11.13 -19.21 -3.58
CA MET A 1 11.51 -19.56 -2.20
C MET A 1 12.04 -18.29 -1.55
N MET A 2 11.44 -17.86 -0.45
CA MET A 2 11.99 -16.76 0.36
C MET A 2 12.80 -17.34 1.51
N GLY A 3 13.92 -16.71 1.81
CA GLY A 3 14.89 -17.21 2.76
C GLY A 3 16.07 -16.28 2.82
N MET A 4 16.98 -16.56 3.73
CA MET A 4 18.19 -15.78 3.92
C MET A 4 19.39 -16.71 3.78
N TYR A 5 20.46 -16.20 3.19
CA TYR A 5 21.74 -16.86 3.33
C TYR A 5 22.29 -16.57 4.72
N GLY A 6 22.76 -17.61 5.40
CA GLY A 6 23.61 -17.46 6.57
C GLY A 6 24.90 -16.72 6.22
N GLN A 7 25.61 -16.27 7.24
CA GLN A 7 26.92 -15.64 7.05
C GLN A 7 27.86 -16.65 6.35
N ASN A 8 28.65 -16.16 5.39
CA ASN A 8 29.60 -17.00 4.64
C ASN A 8 30.91 -17.18 5.41
N ASP A 9 30.82 -17.51 6.69
CA ASP A 9 31.94 -17.71 7.62
C ASP A 9 32.03 -19.16 8.12
N GLY A 10 31.23 -20.06 7.53
CA GLY A 10 31.17 -21.47 7.92
C GLY A 10 30.33 -21.74 9.18
N SER A 11 29.65 -20.73 9.73
CA SER A 11 28.76 -20.91 10.90
C SER A 11 27.51 -21.73 10.62
N SER A 12 27.06 -21.80 9.35
CA SER A 12 25.85 -22.51 8.96
C SER A 12 26.10 -24.01 8.79
N ILE A 13 25.38 -24.82 9.57
CA ILE A 13 25.54 -26.27 9.65
C ILE A 13 24.49 -26.97 8.77
N LYS A 14 24.96 -27.78 7.83
CA LYS A 14 24.12 -28.62 6.95
C LYS A 14 23.30 -29.63 7.76
N GLY A 15 22.01 -29.75 7.46
CA GLY A 15 21.09 -30.64 8.17
C GLY A 15 20.56 -30.08 9.51
N VAL A 16 21.02 -28.89 9.91
CA VAL A 16 20.56 -28.18 11.13
C VAL A 16 19.99 -26.82 10.75
N ASP A 17 20.81 -25.95 10.16
CA ASP A 17 20.39 -24.59 9.79
C ASP A 17 19.74 -24.56 8.40
N TYR A 18 20.17 -25.45 7.50
CA TYR A 18 19.58 -25.61 6.17
C TYR A 18 19.52 -27.10 5.75
N PRO A 19 18.60 -27.48 4.83
CA PRO A 19 18.44 -28.86 4.40
C PRO A 19 19.71 -29.56 3.90
N ASP A 20 19.94 -30.80 4.35
CA ASP A 20 20.90 -31.72 3.75
C ASP A 20 20.24 -32.48 2.58
N VAL A 21 20.05 -31.77 1.46
CA VAL A 21 19.51 -32.36 0.23
C VAL A 21 20.38 -31.93 -0.95
N GLN A 22 20.66 -32.87 -1.86
CA GLN A 22 21.44 -32.59 -3.05
C GLN A 22 20.78 -31.47 -3.88
N GLY A 23 21.57 -30.47 -4.27
CA GLY A 23 21.10 -29.31 -5.04
C GLY A 23 20.54 -28.16 -4.20
N TRP A 24 20.43 -28.33 -2.87
CA TRP A 24 20.10 -27.20 -1.99
C TRP A 24 21.27 -26.20 -1.91
N PRO A 25 21.05 -24.89 -2.07
CA PRO A 25 22.13 -23.90 -1.97
C PRO A 25 22.76 -23.90 -0.58
N VAL A 26 24.09 -23.98 -0.53
CA VAL A 26 24.85 -23.97 0.74
C VAL A 26 24.55 -22.70 1.52
N GLY A 27 24.15 -22.86 2.78
CA GLY A 27 23.86 -21.74 3.69
C GLY A 27 22.51 -21.05 3.48
N TYR A 28 21.68 -21.51 2.54
CA TYR A 28 20.34 -20.93 2.34
C TYR A 28 19.34 -21.50 3.35
N VAL A 29 18.86 -20.65 4.26
CA VAL A 29 17.87 -20.99 5.27
C VAL A 29 16.48 -20.60 4.75
N PRO A 30 15.56 -21.56 4.53
CA PRO A 30 14.21 -21.24 4.12
C PRO A 30 13.46 -20.58 5.28
N ILE A 31 12.78 -19.46 5.01
CA ILE A 31 11.95 -18.78 6.00
C ILE A 31 10.50 -18.95 5.57
N ALA A 32 9.65 -19.43 6.48
CA ALA A 32 8.23 -19.53 6.23
C ALA A 32 7.63 -18.15 6.00
N VAL A 33 6.93 -17.98 4.89
CA VAL A 33 6.19 -16.77 4.56
C VAL A 33 4.72 -17.10 4.69
N HIS A 34 4.07 -16.48 5.66
CA HIS A 34 2.63 -16.58 5.82
C HIS A 34 1.96 -15.55 4.93
N THR A 35 0.88 -15.96 4.28
CA THR A 35 0.07 -15.10 3.41
C THR A 35 -1.37 -15.54 3.49
N VAL A 36 -2.27 -14.66 3.07
CA VAL A 36 -3.71 -14.88 2.96
C VAL A 36 -4.13 -14.50 1.55
N ASP A 37 -5.35 -14.88 1.15
CA ASP A 37 -5.88 -14.48 -0.16
C ASP A 37 -6.05 -12.96 -0.23
N HIS A 38 -5.70 -12.37 -1.37
CA HIS A 38 -5.60 -10.92 -1.56
C HIS A 38 -6.89 -10.18 -1.19
N ASP A 39 -8.04 -10.71 -1.61
CA ASP A 39 -9.35 -10.07 -1.39
C ASP A 39 -9.84 -10.23 0.05
N THR A 40 -9.15 -11.04 0.84
CA THR A 40 -9.41 -11.27 2.27
C THR A 40 -8.30 -10.71 3.17
N ASP A 41 -7.26 -10.10 2.61
CA ASP A 41 -6.17 -9.49 3.37
C ASP A 41 -6.55 -8.08 3.84
N HIS A 42 -7.34 -8.04 4.91
CA HIS A 42 -7.70 -6.77 5.55
C HIS A 42 -6.55 -6.14 6.37
N THR A 43 -5.37 -6.76 6.38
CA THR A 43 -4.18 -6.30 7.12
C THR A 43 -3.29 -5.43 6.27
N LEU A 44 -2.85 -5.98 5.13
CA LEU A 44 -1.76 -5.46 4.32
C LEU A 44 -2.23 -4.94 2.97
N VAL A 45 -3.48 -5.24 2.58
CA VAL A 45 -4.08 -4.74 1.34
C VAL A 45 -5.08 -3.64 1.66
N PRO A 46 -4.69 -2.35 1.57
CA PRO A 46 -5.60 -1.22 1.83
C PRO A 46 -6.73 -1.09 0.80
N HIS A 47 -6.69 -1.92 -0.25
CA HIS A 47 -7.67 -2.01 -1.33
C HIS A 47 -8.53 -3.27 -1.28
N ALA A 48 -8.45 -4.06 -0.20
CA ALA A 48 -9.35 -5.19 -0.03
C ALA A 48 -10.81 -4.71 -0.13
N PRO A 49 -11.71 -5.47 -0.79
CA PRO A 49 -13.10 -5.05 -1.00
C PRO A 49 -13.77 -4.53 0.27
N CYS A 50 -14.30 -3.30 0.19
CA CYS A 50 -14.87 -2.62 1.35
C CYS A 50 -15.98 -1.65 0.92
N ASP A 51 -17.24 -2.07 1.02
CA ASP A 51 -18.42 -1.23 0.68
C ASP A 51 -18.42 0.11 1.42
N ARG A 52 -17.91 0.11 2.65
CA ARG A 52 -17.80 1.32 3.46
C ARG A 52 -16.81 2.32 2.86
N HIS A 53 -15.68 1.84 2.34
CA HIS A 53 -14.72 2.69 1.64
C HIS A 53 -15.37 3.31 0.40
N ASP A 54 -16.04 2.52 -0.42
CA ASP A 54 -16.66 3.01 -1.66
C ASP A 54 -17.75 4.05 -1.38
N TRP A 55 -18.53 3.84 -0.31
CA TRP A 55 -19.51 4.81 0.16
C TRP A 55 -18.86 6.12 0.64
N LEU A 56 -17.80 6.04 1.45
CA LEU A 56 -17.07 7.22 1.93
C LEU A 56 -16.39 7.97 0.78
N TRP A 57 -15.79 7.26 -0.17
CA TRP A 57 -15.15 7.83 -1.35
C TRP A 57 -16.17 8.49 -2.28
N GLY A 58 -17.33 7.85 -2.47
CA GLY A 58 -18.46 8.43 -3.20
C GLY A 58 -18.93 9.76 -2.60
N MET A 59 -19.00 9.86 -1.27
CA MET A 59 -19.30 11.11 -0.59
C MET A 59 -18.17 12.13 -0.70
N ALA A 60 -16.91 11.70 -0.54
CA ALA A 60 -15.74 12.57 -0.67
C ALA A 60 -15.71 13.26 -2.04
N LYS A 61 -16.03 12.55 -3.12
CA LYS A 61 -16.16 13.10 -4.48
C LYS A 61 -17.22 14.20 -4.62
N GLN A 62 -18.17 14.30 -3.68
CA GLN A 62 -19.17 15.38 -3.63
C GLN A 62 -18.78 16.55 -2.73
N SER A 63 -17.70 16.44 -1.97
CA SER A 63 -17.18 17.54 -1.14
C SER A 63 -16.65 18.67 -2.02
N GLY A 64 -16.70 19.92 -1.54
CA GLY A 64 -16.27 21.09 -2.32
C GLY A 64 -14.84 20.96 -2.84
N GLU A 65 -13.89 20.61 -1.97
CA GLU A 65 -12.48 20.51 -2.34
C GLU A 65 -12.23 19.48 -3.46
N VAL A 66 -12.74 18.25 -3.30
CA VAL A 66 -12.53 17.17 -4.28
C VAL A 66 -13.32 17.45 -5.56
N LYS A 67 -14.56 17.90 -5.43
CA LYS A 67 -15.43 18.21 -6.57
C LYS A 67 -14.84 19.33 -7.43
N ASP A 68 -14.33 20.39 -6.82
CA ASP A 68 -13.72 21.52 -7.54
C ASP A 68 -12.45 21.07 -8.25
N PHE A 69 -11.60 20.26 -7.60
CA PHE A 69 -10.42 19.67 -8.21
C PHE A 69 -10.76 18.80 -9.43
N LEU A 70 -11.72 17.87 -9.29
CA LEU A 70 -12.12 16.96 -10.37
C LEU A 70 -12.81 17.69 -11.54
N ASN A 71 -13.43 18.84 -11.28
CA ASN A 71 -14.07 19.65 -12.32
C ASN A 71 -13.15 20.71 -12.95
N SER A 72 -11.91 20.85 -12.47
CA SER A 72 -10.93 21.75 -13.07
C SER A 72 -10.69 21.42 -14.56
N SER A 73 -10.34 22.45 -15.33
CA SER A 73 -10.04 22.29 -16.76
C SER A 73 -8.94 21.25 -16.98
N ASP A 74 -7.92 21.28 -16.13
CA ASP A 74 -6.70 20.51 -16.30
C ASP A 74 -6.99 19.02 -16.11
N VAL A 75 -7.68 18.66 -15.01
CA VAL A 75 -8.08 17.27 -14.75
C VAL A 75 -9.01 16.73 -15.83
N ARG A 76 -10.02 17.51 -16.24
CA ARG A 76 -10.96 17.08 -17.30
C ARG A 76 -10.30 16.93 -18.65
N ASN A 77 -9.37 17.83 -18.99
CA ASN A 77 -8.62 17.76 -20.24
C ASN A 77 -7.67 16.57 -20.25
N LEU A 78 -7.00 16.30 -19.12
CA LEU A 78 -6.15 15.13 -18.96
C LEU A 78 -6.96 13.84 -19.18
N PHE A 79 -8.06 13.65 -18.46
CA PHE A 79 -8.92 12.48 -18.63
C PHE A 79 -9.37 12.31 -20.07
N LYS A 80 -9.89 13.36 -20.71
CA LYS A 80 -10.29 13.31 -22.13
C LYS A 80 -9.14 12.91 -23.05
N LYS A 81 -7.94 13.48 -22.84
CA LYS A 81 -6.75 13.18 -23.64
C LYS A 81 -6.32 11.72 -23.48
N LEU A 82 -6.26 11.24 -22.24
CA LEU A 82 -5.90 9.86 -21.95
C LEU A 82 -6.94 8.88 -22.46
N SER A 83 -8.23 9.14 -22.30
CA SER A 83 -9.28 8.27 -22.81
C SER A 83 -9.22 8.12 -24.33
N THR A 84 -8.91 9.22 -25.02
CA THR A 84 -8.73 9.22 -26.48
C THR A 84 -7.52 8.38 -26.90
N ASN A 85 -6.39 8.55 -26.22
CA ASN A 85 -5.14 7.88 -26.58
C ASN A 85 -5.12 6.39 -26.17
N CYS A 86 -5.68 6.07 -25.01
CA CYS A 86 -5.72 4.72 -24.45
C CYS A 86 -6.90 3.90 -25.00
N LYS A 87 -7.90 4.56 -25.61
CA LYS A 87 -9.15 3.94 -26.09
C LYS A 87 -9.94 3.23 -24.99
N GLU A 88 -9.87 3.79 -23.79
CA GLU A 88 -10.53 3.32 -22.58
C GLU A 88 -11.08 4.53 -21.82
N ASP A 89 -12.13 4.36 -21.02
CA ASP A 89 -12.63 5.46 -20.20
C ASP A 89 -11.70 5.71 -19.01
N ILE A 90 -10.83 6.72 -19.10
CA ILE A 90 -9.95 7.12 -18.01
C ILE A 90 -10.63 8.18 -17.15
N HIS A 91 -10.74 7.88 -15.86
CA HIS A 91 -11.38 8.71 -14.85
C HIS A 91 -10.64 8.60 -13.50
N VAL A 92 -11.20 9.25 -12.48
CA VAL A 92 -10.59 9.40 -11.16
C VAL A 92 -10.23 8.06 -10.49
N ASP A 93 -10.98 6.99 -10.75
CA ASP A 93 -10.81 5.72 -10.04
C ASP A 93 -9.80 4.77 -10.73
N ASN A 94 -9.39 5.07 -11.98
CA ASN A 94 -8.49 4.20 -12.76
C ASN A 94 -7.25 4.91 -13.37
N LEU A 95 -7.07 6.23 -13.15
CA LEU A 95 -5.91 6.97 -13.66
C LEU A 95 -4.55 6.34 -13.31
N TRP A 96 -4.45 5.75 -12.11
CA TRP A 96 -3.23 5.10 -11.60
C TRP A 96 -2.73 3.99 -12.53
N ILE A 97 -3.63 3.28 -13.23
CA ILE A 97 -3.28 2.22 -14.18
C ILE A 97 -2.41 2.79 -15.31
N VAL A 98 -2.84 3.91 -15.89
CA VAL A 98 -2.10 4.58 -16.97
C VAL A 98 -0.77 5.11 -16.46
N ARG A 99 -0.78 5.76 -15.29
CA ARG A 99 0.42 6.30 -14.67
C ARG A 99 1.48 5.22 -14.44
N ASP A 100 1.09 4.10 -13.85
CA ASP A 100 2.03 3.03 -13.47
C ASP A 100 2.56 2.29 -14.69
N ALA A 101 1.70 2.02 -15.68
CA ALA A 101 2.12 1.44 -16.95
C ALA A 101 3.17 2.32 -17.64
N LEU A 102 2.92 3.63 -17.75
CA LEU A 102 3.86 4.58 -18.35
C LEU A 102 5.17 4.67 -17.56
N MET A 103 5.12 4.63 -16.22
CA MET A 103 6.33 4.62 -15.39
C MET A 103 7.21 3.39 -15.68
N ILE A 104 6.60 2.19 -15.69
CA ILE A 104 7.31 0.93 -15.92
C ILE A 104 7.90 0.90 -17.33
N GLU A 105 7.12 1.31 -18.33
CA GLU A 105 7.59 1.39 -19.71
C GLU A 105 8.72 2.41 -19.87
N GLN A 106 8.66 3.55 -19.18
CA GLN A 106 9.74 4.54 -19.20
C GLN A 106 11.03 3.96 -18.57
N LEU A 107 10.94 3.20 -17.48
CA LEU A 107 12.11 2.61 -16.82
C LEU A 107 12.77 1.51 -17.64
N HIS A 108 11.98 0.67 -18.33
CA HIS A 108 12.48 -0.55 -18.94
C HIS A 108 12.48 -0.55 -20.48
N LYS A 109 11.69 0.33 -21.12
CA LYS A 109 11.41 0.35 -22.57
C LYS A 109 11.22 1.77 -23.12
N ASN A 110 11.92 2.77 -22.58
CA ASN A 110 11.77 4.19 -22.90
C ASN A 110 11.74 4.51 -24.41
N GLU A 111 12.65 3.91 -25.19
CA GLU A 111 12.71 4.14 -26.65
C GLU A 111 11.43 3.64 -27.34
N SER A 112 11.00 2.42 -27.02
CA SER A 112 9.78 1.83 -27.58
C SER A 112 8.52 2.60 -27.16
N LEU A 113 8.45 3.04 -25.90
CA LEU A 113 7.36 3.87 -25.39
C LEU A 113 7.19 5.12 -26.26
N ARG A 114 8.28 5.87 -26.48
CA ARG A 114 8.26 7.13 -27.25
C ARG A 114 8.02 6.91 -28.73
N GLN A 115 8.50 5.80 -29.29
CA GLN A 115 8.24 5.46 -30.70
C GLN A 115 6.78 5.08 -30.95
N LYS A 116 6.17 4.30 -30.05
CA LYS A 116 4.78 3.83 -30.21
C LYS A 116 3.74 4.85 -29.77
N ASN A 117 4.09 5.71 -28.81
CA ASN A 117 3.19 6.70 -28.23
C ASN A 117 3.70 8.11 -28.50
N SER A 118 3.44 8.63 -29.70
CA SER A 118 3.84 10.00 -30.08
C SER A 118 3.18 11.09 -29.23
N TRP A 119 2.13 10.75 -28.49
CA TRP A 119 1.43 11.64 -27.55
C TRP A 119 2.10 11.69 -26.18
N PHE A 120 2.98 10.73 -25.86
CA PHE A 120 3.70 10.68 -24.59
C PHE A 120 4.83 11.73 -24.57
N SER A 121 4.90 12.47 -23.48
CA SER A 121 6.00 13.40 -23.19
C SER A 121 6.27 13.42 -21.69
N ASP A 122 7.46 13.87 -21.29
CA ASP A 122 7.82 13.96 -19.88
C ASP A 122 6.94 14.97 -19.13
N ASP A 123 6.53 16.05 -19.79
CA ASP A 123 5.58 17.02 -19.22
C ASP A 123 4.19 16.42 -19.00
N LEU A 124 3.70 15.62 -19.95
CA LEU A 124 2.44 14.90 -19.78
C LEU A 124 2.54 13.88 -18.64
N PHE A 125 3.66 13.16 -18.54
CA PHE A 125 3.85 12.21 -17.45
C PHE A 125 3.92 12.88 -16.07
N ARG A 126 4.53 14.07 -15.99
CA ARG A 126 4.51 14.90 -14.78
C ARG A 126 3.09 15.31 -14.41
N GLU A 127 2.31 15.81 -15.38
CA GLU A 127 0.90 16.17 -15.18
C GLU A 127 0.05 14.98 -14.68
N ILE A 128 0.20 13.81 -15.31
CA ILE A 128 -0.44 12.56 -14.87
C ILE A 128 -0.09 12.24 -13.42
N THR A 129 1.20 12.33 -13.09
CA THR A 129 1.70 11.98 -11.75
C THR A 129 1.18 12.95 -10.69
N GLU A 130 1.19 14.26 -10.94
CA GLU A 130 0.69 15.27 -10.00
C GLU A 130 -0.81 15.09 -9.71
N ILE A 131 -1.61 14.89 -10.77
CA ILE A 131 -3.05 14.65 -10.63
C ILE A 131 -3.32 13.32 -9.92
N ASN A 132 -2.63 12.24 -10.29
CA ASN A 132 -2.77 10.95 -9.61
C ASN A 132 -2.43 11.05 -8.12
N ASN A 133 -1.30 11.67 -7.76
CA ASN A 133 -0.89 11.83 -6.37
C ASN A 133 -1.95 12.60 -5.57
N ARG A 134 -2.55 13.65 -6.15
CA ARG A 134 -3.61 14.40 -5.49
C ARG A 134 -4.88 13.57 -5.29
N ILE A 135 -5.25 12.75 -6.28
CA ILE A 135 -6.35 11.78 -6.16
C ILE A 135 -6.06 10.77 -5.06
N GLN A 136 -4.84 10.23 -4.98
CA GLN A 136 -4.47 9.27 -3.94
C GLN A 136 -4.52 9.90 -2.54
N LEU A 137 -4.12 11.17 -2.37
CA LEU A 137 -4.30 11.88 -1.10
C LEU A 137 -5.77 11.93 -0.69
N TYR A 138 -6.67 12.32 -1.60
CA TYR A 138 -8.11 12.37 -1.32
C TYR A 138 -8.70 10.99 -1.02
N ASN A 139 -8.32 9.98 -1.81
CA ASN A 139 -8.76 8.60 -1.60
C ASN A 139 -8.23 8.01 -0.29
N ASN A 140 -7.15 8.56 0.28
CA ASN A 140 -6.62 8.21 1.60
C ASN A 140 -7.14 9.11 2.73
N GLY A 141 -8.11 10.00 2.45
CA GLY A 141 -8.71 10.86 3.46
C GLY A 141 -7.84 12.05 3.88
N ILE A 142 -6.90 12.47 3.03
CA ILE A 142 -6.03 13.63 3.26
C ILE A 142 -6.54 14.81 2.46
N TYR A 143 -7.09 15.79 3.17
CA TYR A 143 -7.72 16.99 2.62
C TYR A 143 -7.04 18.24 3.15
N ALA A 144 -7.21 19.38 2.47
CA ALA A 144 -6.68 20.65 2.97
C ALA A 144 -7.42 21.12 4.24
N LYS A 145 -8.69 20.73 4.38
CA LYS A 145 -9.52 21.03 5.56
C LYS A 145 -10.33 19.79 5.95
N ARG A 146 -10.72 19.75 7.22
CA ARG A 146 -11.63 18.73 7.75
C ARG A 146 -12.96 18.75 6.98
N ILE A 147 -13.39 17.58 6.50
CA ILE A 147 -14.63 17.40 5.74
C ILE A 147 -15.64 16.67 6.62
N ILE A 148 -16.69 17.38 7.05
CA ILE A 148 -17.82 16.79 7.76
C ILE A 148 -18.99 16.60 6.79
N MET A 149 -19.40 15.36 6.58
CA MET A 149 -20.57 15.02 5.75
C MET A 149 -21.38 13.95 6.48
N ASN A 150 -22.71 14.09 6.52
CA ASN A 150 -23.60 13.16 7.23
C ASN A 150 -23.17 12.90 8.69
N ASN A 151 -22.73 13.95 9.39
CA ASN A 151 -22.22 13.88 10.77
C ASN A 151 -20.98 12.97 10.95
N LEU A 152 -20.22 12.73 9.87
CA LEU A 152 -18.99 11.94 9.86
C LEU A 152 -17.83 12.80 9.39
N ASP A 153 -16.67 12.60 10.01
CA ASP A 153 -15.40 13.11 9.52
C ASP A 153 -14.85 12.17 8.45
N ILE A 154 -15.06 12.52 7.18
CA ILE A 154 -14.79 11.62 6.05
C ILE A 154 -13.31 11.29 5.93
N GLY A 155 -12.43 12.25 6.23
CA GLY A 155 -10.98 12.02 6.21
C GLY A 155 -10.55 11.03 7.26
N LEU A 156 -11.01 11.24 8.50
CA LEU A 156 -10.70 10.32 9.60
C LEU A 156 -11.25 8.91 9.34
N GLU A 157 -12.47 8.79 8.82
CA GLU A 157 -13.09 7.50 8.53
C GLU A 157 -12.36 6.72 7.42
N LEU A 158 -11.92 7.41 6.35
CA LEU A 158 -11.11 6.78 5.29
C LEU A 158 -9.75 6.31 5.83
N GLN A 159 -9.07 7.14 6.63
CA GLN A 159 -7.77 6.78 7.22
C GLN A 159 -7.90 5.55 8.14
N LYS A 160 -8.94 5.49 8.98
CA LYS A 160 -9.22 4.32 9.83
C LYS A 160 -9.40 3.03 9.05
N ILE A 161 -10.13 3.07 7.93
CA ILE A 161 -10.42 1.86 7.14
C ILE A 161 -9.18 1.38 6.39
N ARG A 162 -8.38 2.30 5.84
CA ARG A 162 -7.24 1.94 4.99
C ARG A 162 -5.99 1.55 5.77
N GLY A 163 -5.74 2.19 6.91
CA GLY A 163 -4.54 1.91 7.71
C GLY A 163 -4.83 1.35 9.10
N GLY A 164 -6.00 1.61 9.67
CA GLY A 164 -6.28 1.34 11.09
C GLY A 164 -6.14 -0.13 11.48
N TRP A 165 -6.39 -1.07 10.57
CA TRP A 165 -6.25 -2.50 10.85
C TRP A 165 -4.79 -2.90 11.08
N MET A 166 -3.86 -2.48 10.21
CA MET A 166 -2.42 -2.72 10.41
C MET A 166 -1.92 -2.10 11.70
N PHE A 167 -2.37 -0.89 12.03
CA PHE A 167 -2.02 -0.24 13.30
C PHE A 167 -2.51 -1.04 14.50
N ASN A 168 -3.76 -1.50 14.45
CA ASN A 168 -4.33 -2.31 15.50
C ASN A 168 -3.59 -3.65 15.63
N ASP A 169 -3.18 -4.26 14.52
CA ASP A 169 -2.42 -5.52 14.50
C ASP A 169 -1.02 -5.33 15.10
N ILE A 170 -0.30 -4.26 14.73
CA ILE A 170 1.00 -3.90 15.33
C ILE A 170 0.84 -3.66 16.84
N ASN A 171 -0.14 -2.86 17.25
CA ASN A 171 -0.42 -2.57 18.65
C ASN A 171 -0.78 -3.86 19.43
N MET A 172 -1.59 -4.73 18.84
CA MET A 172 -1.95 -6.02 19.42
C MET A 172 -0.68 -6.88 19.62
N HIS A 173 0.17 -7.03 18.62
CA HIS A 173 1.40 -7.81 18.73
C HIS A 173 2.34 -7.27 19.82
N MET A 174 2.48 -5.94 19.93
CA MET A 174 3.26 -5.31 20.99
C MET A 174 2.68 -5.61 22.38
N ASN A 175 1.36 -5.46 22.55
CA ASN A 175 0.70 -5.71 23.83
C ASN A 175 0.74 -7.19 24.24
N ILE A 176 0.55 -8.11 23.31
CA ILE A 176 0.70 -9.55 23.58
C ILE A 176 2.13 -9.86 24.01
N LYS A 177 3.14 -9.27 23.35
CA LYS A 177 4.54 -9.45 23.75
C LYS A 177 4.79 -8.96 25.17
N LEU A 178 4.29 -7.78 25.52
CA LEU A 178 4.44 -7.20 26.87
C LEU A 178 3.77 -8.07 27.94
N ASP A 179 2.54 -8.53 27.72
CA ASP A 179 1.83 -9.44 28.63
C ASP A 179 2.64 -10.74 28.85
N CYS A 180 3.10 -11.34 27.74
CA CYS A 180 3.82 -12.61 27.78
C CYS A 180 5.23 -12.51 28.38
N LEU A 181 5.86 -11.35 28.35
CA LEU A 181 7.13 -11.14 29.06
C LEU A 181 6.96 -11.26 30.59
N ASN A 182 5.80 -10.86 31.11
CA ASN A 182 5.47 -10.99 32.53
C ASN A 182 4.86 -12.37 32.87
N ASN A 183 4.28 -13.04 31.88
CA ASN A 183 3.51 -14.28 32.05
C ASN A 183 4.08 -15.48 31.27
N LYS A 184 5.41 -15.59 31.20
CA LYS A 184 6.13 -16.57 30.34
C LYS A 184 5.72 -18.03 30.51
N HIS A 185 5.23 -18.39 31.70
CA HIS A 185 4.82 -19.75 32.06
C HIS A 185 3.47 -20.16 31.43
N LEU A 186 2.65 -19.20 30.99
CA LEU A 186 1.37 -19.49 30.35
C LEU A 186 1.57 -20.11 28.97
N SER A 187 0.80 -21.15 28.65
CA SER A 187 0.88 -21.87 27.37
C SER A 187 0.66 -20.95 26.16
N LYS A 188 -0.26 -19.98 26.27
CA LYS A 188 -0.55 -18.97 25.22
C LYS A 188 0.67 -18.14 24.82
N CYS A 189 1.67 -18.02 25.69
CA CYS A 189 2.85 -17.20 25.48
C CYS A 189 4.02 -17.91 24.80
N ARG A 190 3.92 -19.25 24.62
CA ARG A 190 5.03 -20.06 24.10
C ARG A 190 5.54 -19.57 22.75
N TRP A 191 4.65 -19.20 21.82
CA TRP A 191 5.03 -18.74 20.48
C TRP A 191 5.63 -17.33 20.47
N VAL A 192 5.19 -16.45 21.37
CA VAL A 192 5.61 -15.04 21.43
C VAL A 192 6.92 -14.85 22.20
N ASN A 193 7.21 -15.71 23.17
CA ASN A 193 8.36 -15.53 24.07
C ASN A 193 9.69 -15.39 23.32
N GLY A 194 9.93 -16.25 22.33
CA GLY A 194 11.12 -16.22 21.47
C GLY A 194 11.04 -15.24 20.29
N LEU A 195 9.85 -14.72 19.98
CA LEU A 195 9.65 -13.82 18.85
C LEU A 195 10.34 -12.47 19.11
N LYS A 196 11.32 -12.12 18.27
CA LYS A 196 12.04 -10.83 18.34
C LYS A 196 11.61 -9.86 17.25
N TYR A 197 11.15 -10.37 16.11
CA TYR A 197 10.73 -9.59 14.95
C TYR A 197 9.45 -10.21 14.39
N TYR A 198 8.54 -9.34 13.94
CA TYR A 198 7.40 -9.68 13.11
C TYR A 198 7.49 -8.78 11.87
N VAL A 199 7.51 -9.37 10.68
CA VAL A 199 7.80 -8.64 9.44
C VAL A 199 6.57 -8.69 8.55
N TYR A 200 6.10 -7.52 8.15
CA TYR A 200 5.06 -7.36 7.14
C TYR A 200 5.72 -7.04 5.81
N SER A 201 5.42 -7.85 4.79
CA SER A 201 5.79 -7.56 3.41
C SER A 201 4.50 -7.19 2.68
N ALA A 202 4.29 -5.90 2.47
CA ALA A 202 3.11 -5.35 1.83
C ALA A 202 3.48 -4.62 0.54
N VAL A 203 2.49 -4.41 -0.33
CA VAL A 203 2.66 -3.65 -1.57
C VAL A 203 2.31 -2.20 -1.31
N SER A 204 3.07 -1.28 -1.92
CA SER A 204 2.79 0.14 -1.84
C SER A 204 1.56 0.48 -2.68
N ALA A 205 0.48 0.90 -2.04
CA ALA A 205 -0.40 1.94 -2.59
C ALA A 205 0.15 3.30 -2.17
N GLU A 206 1.42 3.57 -2.51
CA GLU A 206 2.24 4.67 -1.96
C GLU A 206 2.34 4.66 -0.41
N PRO A 207 3.33 5.32 0.23
CA PRO A 207 3.49 5.28 1.70
C PRO A 207 2.36 5.98 2.50
N VAL A 208 1.33 6.46 1.82
CA VAL A 208 0.38 7.47 2.31
C VAL A 208 -0.59 6.96 3.40
N PRO A 209 -1.25 5.78 3.30
CA PRO A 209 -2.20 5.41 4.34
C PRO A 209 -1.52 5.11 5.69
N TYR A 210 -0.34 4.49 5.67
CA TYR A 210 0.36 4.08 6.90
C TYR A 210 1.16 5.22 7.54
N LEU A 211 1.87 6.03 6.74
CA LEU A 211 2.72 7.09 7.27
C LEU A 211 1.92 8.23 7.94
N PHE A 212 0.72 8.53 7.44
CA PHE A 212 -0.07 9.66 7.92
C PHE A 212 -0.88 9.35 9.19
N LEU A 213 -1.30 8.09 9.40
CA LEU A 213 -1.85 7.68 10.69
C LEU A 213 -0.81 7.85 11.82
N PHE A 214 0.48 7.61 11.57
CA PHE A 214 1.53 7.85 12.56
C PHE A 214 1.70 9.34 12.90
N GLN A 215 1.42 10.26 11.97
CA GLN A 215 1.58 11.70 12.18
C GLN A 215 0.41 12.30 12.97
N ASN A 216 -0.83 11.85 12.73
CA ASN A 216 -2.03 12.43 13.36
C ASN A 216 -2.21 12.05 14.85
N PHE A 217 -1.45 11.09 15.38
CA PHE A 217 -1.49 10.74 16.82
C PHE A 217 -0.65 11.67 17.70
N ASN A 218 0.27 12.47 17.13
CA ASN A 218 1.03 13.44 17.91
C ASN A 218 0.22 14.70 18.27
N GLU A 219 -1.04 14.78 17.83
CA GLU A 219 -1.94 15.91 18.09
C GLU A 219 -3.14 15.54 19.00
N ILE A 220 -3.09 14.40 19.71
CA ILE A 220 -4.07 13.99 20.72
C ILE A 220 -3.44 14.01 22.12
#